data_AF-A0A1F8EG95-F1
#
_entry.id   AF-A0A1F8EG95-F1
#
_cell.length_a   1.000
_cell.length_b   1.000
_cell.length_c   1.000
_cell.angle_alpha   90.00
_cell.angle_beta   90.00
_cell.angle_gamma   90.00
#
_symmetry.space_group_name_H-M   'P 1'
#
loop_
_entity.id
_entity.type
_entity.pdbx_description
1 polymer ?
#
loop_
_entity_poly.entity_id
_entity_poly.type
_entity_poly.pdbx_seq_one_letter_code
_entity_poly.pdbx_strand_id
1 'polypeptide(L)' 'MKQTKFVSLELTKDAWKKLDSIAKKNGLSWEKVVKLILKCELDTVKYRVQRRKKLAKRLKTKFSRELLYKRIL' A
#
# COMPACT_ATOMS: atom_id res chain seq x y z
N MET A 1 -3.23 -8.04 -24.17
CA MET A 1 -4.05 -8.46 -23.01
C MET A 1 -3.28 -8.20 -21.72
N LYS A 2 -3.83 -7.46 -20.75
CA LYS A 2 -3.18 -7.28 -19.43
C LYS A 2 -3.20 -8.61 -18.70
N GLN A 3 -2.04 -9.16 -18.35
CA GLN A 3 -1.95 -10.33 -17.47
C GLN A 3 -2.48 -9.96 -16.09
N THR A 4 -3.70 -10.40 -15.78
CA THR A 4 -4.25 -10.33 -14.42
C THR A 4 -3.55 -11.39 -13.59
N LYS A 5 -2.53 -11.00 -12.82
CA LYS A 5 -1.94 -11.91 -11.84
C LYS A 5 -2.97 -12.12 -10.73
N PHE A 6 -3.48 -13.34 -10.63
CA PHE A 6 -4.29 -13.74 -9.49
C PHE A 6 -3.37 -13.84 -8.27
N VAL A 7 -3.74 -13.14 -7.21
CA VAL A 7 -3.02 -13.16 -5.93
C VAL A 7 -3.97 -13.78 -4.92
N SER A 8 -3.56 -14.91 -4.33
CA SER A 8 -4.27 -15.47 -3.17
C SER A 8 -4.04 -14.57 -1.96
N LEU A 9 -5.12 -14.29 -1.24
CA LEU A 9 -5.10 -13.41 -0.08
C LEU A 9 -5.55 -14.23 1.13
N GLU A 10 -4.58 -14.67 1.92
CA GLU A 10 -4.82 -15.42 3.14
C GLU A 10 -5.00 -14.44 4.30
N LEU A 11 -6.21 -14.41 4.86
CA LEU A 11 -6.56 -13.60 6.01
C LEU A 11 -7.02 -14.51 7.14
N THR A 12 -6.73 -14.12 8.37
CA THR A 12 -7.32 -14.76 9.54
C THR A 12 -8.84 -14.57 9.55
N LYS A 13 -9.54 -15.45 10.26
CA LYS A 13 -11.02 -15.40 10.39
C LYS A 13 -11.51 -14.04 10.89
N ASP A 14 -10.78 -13.43 11.83
CA ASP A 14 -11.12 -12.12 12.39
C ASP A 14 -10.85 -10.97 11.40
N ALA A 15 -9.78 -11.06 10.61
CA ALA A 15 -9.51 -10.10 9.56
C ALA A 15 -10.59 -10.14 8.46
N TRP A 16 -11.07 -11.33 8.08
CA TRP A 16 -12.21 -11.48 7.18
C TRP A 16 -13.49 -10.85 7.72
N LYS A 17 -13.83 -11.09 9.00
CA LYS A 17 -15.00 -10.47 9.62
C LYS A 17 -14.93 -8.94 9.60
N LYS A 18 -13.77 -8.37 9.91
CA LYS A 18 -13.56 -6.92 9.84
C LYS A 18 -13.68 -6.39 8.42
N LEU A 19 -13.08 -7.08 7.45
CA LEU A 19 -13.15 -6.70 6.04
C LEU A 19 -14.60 -6.69 5.54
N ASP A 20 -15.36 -7.75 5.83
CA ASP A 20 -16.77 -7.88 5.45
C ASP A 20 -17.64 -6.82 6.13
N SER A 21 -17.41 -6.55 7.42
CA SER A 21 -18.09 -5.47 8.13
C SER A 21 -17.85 -4.09 7.50
N ILE A 22 -16.60 -3.78 7.13
CA ILE A 22 -16.24 -2.53 6.43
C ILE A 22 -16.90 -2.48 5.05
N ALA A 23 -16.87 -3.59 4.31
CA ALA A 23 -17.47 -3.70 2.99
C ALA A 23 -18.98 -3.40 3.05
N LYS A 24 -19.70 -4.07 3.96
CA LYS A 24 -21.14 -3.85 4.20
C LYS A 24 -21.46 -2.43 4.63
N LYS A 25 -20.72 -1.89 5.60
CA LYS A 25 -20.93 -0.53 6.13
C LYS A 25 -20.81 0.54 5.04
N ASN A 26 -19.97 0.32 4.04
CA ASN A 26 -19.70 1.28 2.96
C ASN A 26 -20.40 0.92 1.64
N GLY A 27 -21.20 -0.16 1.59
CA GLY A 27 -21.84 -0.62 0.36
C GLY A 27 -20.84 -1.03 -0.75
N LEU A 28 -19.67 -1.54 -0.37
CA LEU A 28 -18.60 -1.93 -1.29
C LEU A 28 -18.42 -3.45 -1.33
N SER A 29 -17.86 -3.98 -2.44
CA SER A 29 -17.33 -5.34 -2.43
C SER A 29 -16.07 -5.42 -1.59
N TRP A 30 -15.82 -6.58 -0.96
CA TRP A 30 -14.60 -6.80 -0.19
C TRP A 30 -13.34 -6.63 -1.05
N GLU A 31 -13.35 -7.00 -2.34
CA GLU A 31 -12.20 -6.78 -3.22
C GLU A 31 -11.94 -5.29 -3.44
N LYS A 32 -13.00 -4.48 -3.52
CA LYS A 32 -12.88 -3.04 -3.67
C LYS A 32 -12.25 -2.43 -2.41
N VAL A 33 -12.66 -2.88 -1.23
CA VAL A 33 -12.06 -2.46 0.05
C VAL A 33 -10.57 -2.82 0.09
N VAL A 34 -10.21 -4.07 -0.25
CA VAL A 34 -8.80 -4.50 -0.32
C VAL A 34 -7.99 -3.62 -1.28
N LYS A 35 -8.51 -3.37 -2.49
CA LYS A 35 -7.85 -2.50 -3.47
C LYS A 35 -7.63 -1.08 -2.95
N LEU A 36 -8.59 -0.53 -2.20
CA LEU A 36 -8.47 0.80 -1.60
C LEU A 36 -7.40 0.83 -0.51
N ILE A 37 -7.36 -0.19 0.37
CA ILE A 37 -6.33 -0.32 1.41
C ILE A 37 -4.94 -0.38 0.75
N LEU A 38 -4.75 -1.27 -0.21
CA LEU A 38 -3.47 -1.42 -0.91
C LEU A 38 -3.06 -0.13 -1.65
N LYS A 39 -4.02 0.58 -2.25
CA LYS A 39 -3.75 1.87 -2.88
C LYS A 39 -3.28 2.92 -1.86
N CYS A 40 -3.93 3.00 -0.70
CA CYS A 40 -3.56 3.91 0.39
C CYS A 40 -2.13 3.65 0.89
N GLU A 41 -1.77 2.37 1.08
CA GLU A 41 -0.41 1.95 1.44
C GLU A 41 0.61 2.40 0.38
N LEU A 42 0.32 2.16 -0.91
CA LEU A 42 1.19 2.58 -2.01
C LEU A 42 1.36 4.10 -2.07
N ASP A 43 0.29 4.86 -1.86
CA ASP A 43 0.34 6.32 -1.88
C ASP A 43 1.17 6.86 -0.70
N THR A 44 1.05 6.23 0.48
CA THR A 44 1.91 6.53 1.63
C THR A 44 3.39 6.27 1.33
N VAL A 45 3.71 5.12 0.72
CA VAL A 45 5.08 4.78 0.30
C VAL A 45 5.59 5.81 -0.71
N LYS A 46 4.80 6.15 -1.74
CA LYS A 46 5.17 7.17 -2.74
C LYS A 46 5.46 8.52 -2.10
N TYR A 47 4.61 8.97 -1.19
CA TYR A 47 4.80 10.23 -0.47
C TYR A 47 6.11 10.24 0.32
N ARG A 48 6.40 9.16 1.07
CA ARG A 48 7.65 9.03 1.83
C ARG A 48 8.89 9.02 0.91
N VAL A 49 8.84 8.28 -0.19
CA VAL A 49 9.92 8.25 -1.20
C VAL A 49 10.15 9.64 -1.78
N GLN A 50 9.10 10.37 -2.11
CA GLN A 50 9.23 11.74 -2.62
C GLN A 50 9.89 12.67 -1.60
N ARG A 51 9.50 12.60 -0.31
CA ARG A 51 10.15 13.38 0.75
C ARG A 51 11.64 13.06 0.85
N ARG A 52 12.01 11.77 0.84
CA ARG A 52 13.42 11.34 0.87
C ARG A 52 14.20 11.82 -0.36
N LYS A 53 13.60 11.79 -1.56
CA LYS A 53 14.21 12.34 -2.79
C LYS A 53 14.44 13.85 -2.69
N LYS A 54 13.48 14.61 -2.16
CA LYS A 54 13.63 16.05 -1.92
C LYS A 54 14.78 16.33 -0.95
N LEU A 55 14.92 15.54 0.11
CA LEU A 55 16.03 15.63 1.05
C LEU A 55 17.39 15.33 0.38
N ALA A 56 17.48 14.24 -0.37
CA ALA A 56 18.70 13.87 -1.09
C ALA A 56 19.17 15.00 -2.03
N LYS A 57 18.22 15.61 -2.77
CA LYS A 57 18.49 16.77 -3.63
C LYS A 57 19.06 17.96 -2.84
N ARG A 58 18.50 18.28 -1.67
CA ARG A 58 18.99 19.38 -0.80
C ARG A 58 20.40 19.11 -0.28
N LEU A 59 20.68 17.87 0.08
CA LEU A 59 21.99 17.42 0.58
C LEU A 59 23.01 17.15 -0.54
N LYS A 60 22.66 17.39 -1.81
CA LYS A 60 23.49 17.09 -2.99
C LYS A 60 24.01 15.64 -3.01
N THR A 61 23.20 14.71 -2.51
CA THR A 61 23.55 13.29 -2.42
C THR A 61 22.51 12.42 -3.12
N LYS A 62 22.80 11.12 -3.27
CA LYS A 62 21.86 10.12 -3.77
C LYS A 62 21.60 9.08 -2.68
N PHE A 63 20.33 8.80 -2.43
CA PHE A 63 19.95 7.72 -1.53
C PHE A 63 19.79 6.42 -2.32
N SER A 64 20.28 5.32 -1.75
CA SER A 64 20.08 3.97 -2.31
C SER A 64 18.59 3.61 -2.36
N ARG A 65 18.23 2.64 -3.21
CA ARG A 65 16.85 2.13 -3.28
C ARG A 65 16.37 1.61 -1.94
N GLU A 66 17.24 0.91 -1.22
CA GLU A 66 16.93 0.45 0.14
C GLU A 66 16.56 1.61 1.05
N LEU A 67 17.32 2.70 1.06
CA LEU A 67 17.04 3.86 1.91
C LEU A 67 15.75 4.59 1.50
N LEU A 68 15.44 4.62 0.20
CA LEU A 68 14.22 5.21 -0.33
C LEU A 68 12.96 4.41 0.04
N TYR A 69 13.05 3.08 -0.01
CA TYR A 69 11.90 2.17 0.13
C TYR A 69 11.88 1.39 1.45
N LYS A 70 12.88 1.54 2.34
CA LYS A 70 12.88 0.89 3.65
C LYS A 70 11.60 1.25 4.40
N ARG A 71 10.83 0.23 4.76
CA ARG A 71 9.83 0.28 5.83
C ARG A 71 10.61 0.49 7.12
N ILE A 72 10.41 1.64 7.75
CA ILE A 72 10.67 1.76 9.18
C ILE A 72 9.43 1.07 9.77
N LEU A 73 9.64 -0.13 10.31
CA LEU A 73 8.67 -0.85 11.13
C LEU A 73 8.33 0.02 12.34
#